data_AF-A0A3N5QEG3-F1
#
_entry.id   AF-A0A3N5QEG3-F1
#
_cell.length_a   1.000
_cell.length_b   1.000
_cell.length_c   1.000
_cell.angle_alpha   90.00
_cell.angle_beta   90.00
_cell.angle_gamma   90.00
#
_symmetry.space_group_name_H-M   'P 1'
#
loop_
_entity.id
_entity.type
_entity.pdbx_description
1 polymer ?
#
loop_
_entity_poly.entity_id
_entity_poly.type
_entity_poly.pdbx_seq_one_letter_code
_entity_poly.pdbx_strand_id
1 'polypeptide(L)'
;MKIFYLSIILTALLSLDCSGQNEFNFDKVEIVVNDAIKDSAFPGAVVLISKDGTIYFHKAFGHYTYDSDSKETNINSIYDLASLTKVIATTTAAMICIDRHLFNLEDKVSDFIPEFTPNNKENIAVKNLLLHNSGLPAWKKFWGVYDRPEEILSDIYTSELEYSTGTKTFYSDLGIITLAKIIEKVSGKSFSDFCKEGIFIPLEMSDTYFNPSDSLKYRTAPTEQDNYWRKRLLIGEVHDETASLLNGVA
;
A
#
# COMPACT_ATOMS: atom_id res chain seq x y z
N MET A 1 33.10 17.40 28.22
CA MET A 1 33.67 18.75 28.02
C MET A 1 35.00 18.66 27.29
N LYS A 2 34.99 18.71 25.96
CA LYS A 2 36.09 19.21 25.12
C LYS A 2 35.43 19.88 23.93
N ILE A 3 35.56 21.19 23.92
CA ILE A 3 34.99 22.15 22.98
C ILE A 3 35.85 22.12 21.72
N PHE A 4 35.25 21.94 20.55
CA PHE A 4 35.91 22.20 19.27
C PHE A 4 35.30 23.46 18.65
N TYR A 5 36.14 24.48 18.46
CA TYR A 5 35.80 25.69 17.73
C TYR A 5 36.12 25.51 16.23
N LEU A 6 35.07 25.74 15.43
CA LEU A 6 35.00 26.62 14.25
C LEU A 6 36.11 26.60 13.19
N SER A 7 35.70 26.30 11.95
CA SER A 7 36.13 27.05 10.77
C SER A 7 34.99 27.03 9.74
N ILE A 8 34.14 28.04 9.79
CA ILE A 8 33.16 28.34 8.74
C ILE A 8 33.95 28.93 7.58
N ILE A 9 34.28 28.11 6.60
CA ILE A 9 34.73 28.57 5.29
C ILE A 9 33.47 28.87 4.49
N LEU A 10 33.12 30.15 4.43
CA LEU A 10 32.13 30.68 3.51
C LEU A 10 32.73 30.67 2.09
N THR A 11 32.79 29.49 1.47
CA THR A 11 32.98 29.41 0.02
C THR A 11 31.72 29.91 -0.63
N ALA A 12 31.79 31.09 -1.24
CA ALA A 12 30.85 31.54 -2.24
C ALA A 12 30.82 30.47 -3.35
N LEU A 13 29.80 29.61 -3.31
CA LEU A 13 29.36 28.83 -4.46
C LEU A 13 28.82 29.86 -5.45
N LEU A 14 29.71 30.32 -6.33
CA LEU A 14 29.32 30.80 -7.64
C LEU A 14 28.47 29.68 -8.24
N SER A 15 27.16 29.90 -8.25
CA SER A 15 26.21 29.18 -9.08
C SER A 15 26.64 29.40 -10.52
N LEU A 16 27.55 28.55 -11.00
CA LEU A 16 27.57 28.18 -12.39
C LEU A 16 26.26 27.45 -12.62
N ASP A 17 25.23 28.24 -12.95
CA ASP A 17 24.08 27.78 -13.72
C ASP A 17 24.63 27.24 -15.05
N CYS A 18 25.14 26.02 -14.99
CA CYS A 18 25.19 25.17 -16.16
C CYS A 18 23.76 24.68 -16.36
N SER A 19 22.89 25.60 -16.80
CA SER A 19 21.58 25.28 -17.35
C SER A 19 21.78 24.59 -18.70
N GLY A 20 22.39 23.40 -18.67
CA GLY A 20 22.16 22.39 -19.68
C GLY A 20 20.76 21.83 -19.45
N GLN A 21 19.72 22.65 -19.64
CA GLN A 21 18.37 22.14 -19.81
C GLN A 21 18.37 21.33 -21.11
N ASN A 22 18.67 20.04 -21.00
CA ASN A 22 17.85 19.10 -21.75
C ASN A 22 16.46 19.24 -21.14
N GLU A 23 15.68 20.18 -21.68
CA GLU A 23 14.29 20.38 -21.34
C GLU A 23 13.58 19.08 -21.75
N PHE A 24 13.38 18.19 -20.78
CA PHE A 24 12.71 16.93 -21.04
C PHE A 24 11.34 17.25 -21.62
N ASN A 25 11.10 16.83 -22.87
CA ASN A 25 9.80 16.98 -23.49
C ASN A 25 8.87 15.86 -23.00
N PHE A 26 7.77 16.25 -22.34
CA PHE A 26 6.75 15.33 -21.82
C PHE A 26 5.44 15.37 -22.62
N ASP A 27 5.40 15.96 -23.81
CA ASP A 27 4.19 16.05 -24.64
C ASP A 27 3.59 14.67 -24.92
N LYS A 28 4.45 13.66 -25.13
CA LYS A 28 4.01 12.27 -25.31
C LYS A 28 3.34 11.68 -24.06
N VAL A 29 3.79 12.06 -22.87
CA VAL A 29 3.15 11.65 -21.62
C VAL A 29 1.74 12.25 -21.55
N GLU A 30 1.62 13.54 -21.86
CA GLU A 30 0.30 14.19 -21.89
C GLU A 30 -0.64 13.58 -22.92
N ILE A 31 -0.15 13.29 -24.12
CA ILE A 31 -0.94 12.64 -25.17
C ILE A 31 -1.45 11.28 -24.68
N VAL A 32 -0.58 10.43 -24.13
CA VAL A 32 -0.97 9.10 -23.65
C VAL A 32 -2.01 9.18 -22.53
N VAL A 33 -1.85 10.10 -21.57
CA VAL A 33 -2.80 10.24 -20.46
C VAL A 33 -4.14 10.77 -20.95
N ASN A 34 -4.15 11.78 -21.82
CA ASN A 34 -5.38 12.33 -22.38
C ASN A 34 -6.11 11.33 -23.29
N ASP A 35 -5.38 10.56 -24.09
CA ASP A 35 -5.95 9.50 -24.92
C ASP A 35 -6.57 8.41 -24.03
N ALA A 36 -5.92 7.99 -22.95
CA ALA A 36 -6.47 7.02 -22.00
C ALA A 36 -7.75 7.52 -21.31
N ILE A 37 -7.82 8.81 -20.94
CA ILE A 37 -9.04 9.44 -20.41
C ILE A 37 -10.15 9.44 -21.46
N LYS A 38 -9.83 9.84 -22.70
CA LYS A 38 -10.78 9.85 -23.82
C LYS A 38 -11.33 8.45 -24.12
N ASP A 39 -10.47 7.44 -24.05
CA ASP A 39 -10.81 6.03 -24.27
C ASP A 39 -11.46 5.37 -23.05
N SER A 40 -11.80 6.15 -22.03
CA SER A 40 -12.52 5.71 -20.85
C SER A 40 -11.76 4.72 -19.95
N ALA A 41 -10.42 4.67 -20.04
CA ALA A 41 -9.59 3.79 -19.20
C ALA A 41 -9.59 4.21 -17.72
N PHE A 42 -9.55 5.52 -17.45
CA PHE A 42 -9.71 6.12 -16.13
C PHE A 42 -10.10 7.60 -16.26
N PRO A 43 -10.97 8.15 -15.39
CA PRO A 43 -11.54 9.50 -15.56
C PRO A 43 -10.53 10.62 -15.31
N GLY A 44 -9.46 10.33 -14.56
CA GLY A 44 -8.41 11.27 -14.27
C GLY A 44 -7.20 10.61 -13.61
N ALA A 45 -6.09 11.34 -13.58
CA ALA A 45 -4.81 10.85 -13.09
C ALA A 45 -3.92 11.99 -12.60
N VAL A 46 -2.97 11.66 -11.74
CA VAL A 46 -1.83 12.53 -11.41
C VAL A 46 -0.55 11.79 -11.79
N VAL A 47 0.32 12.45 -12.55
CA VAL A 47 1.59 11.90 -13.00
C VAL A 47 2.74 12.72 -12.44
N LEU A 48 3.67 12.05 -11.75
CA LEU A 48 4.90 12.63 -11.23
C LEU A 48 6.11 11.90 -11.84
N ILE A 49 7.05 12.66 -12.41
CA ILE A 49 8.32 12.15 -12.92
C ILE A 49 9.43 12.91 -12.19
N SER A 50 10.29 12.16 -11.50
CA SER A 50 11.45 12.69 -10.81
C SER A 50 12.71 11.91 -11.16
N LYS A 51 13.85 12.58 -11.05
CA LYS A 51 15.17 11.98 -11.18
C LYS A 51 16.12 12.68 -10.22
N ASP A 52 16.87 11.88 -9.46
CA ASP A 52 17.87 12.37 -8.49
C ASP A 52 17.28 13.41 -7.51
N GLY A 53 16.07 13.15 -7.02
CA GLY A 53 15.35 14.04 -6.09
C GLY A 53 14.75 15.30 -6.74
N THR A 54 14.98 15.54 -8.03
CA THR A 54 14.40 16.68 -8.76
C THR A 54 13.14 16.26 -9.49
N ILE A 55 12.04 17.00 -9.30
CA ILE A 55 10.77 16.80 -10.02
C ILE A 55 10.86 17.52 -11.36
N TYR A 56 10.67 16.79 -12.46
CA TYR A 56 10.68 17.32 -13.82
C TYR A 56 9.27 17.43 -14.42
N PHE A 57 8.32 16.65 -13.91
CA PHE A 57 6.93 16.67 -14.33
C PHE A 57 6.04 16.36 -13.14
N HIS A 58 5.00 17.18 -12.90
CA HIS A 58 3.98 16.91 -11.90
C HIS A 58 2.68 17.57 -12.33
N LYS A 59 1.76 16.79 -12.90
CA LYS A 59 0.53 17.31 -13.50
C LYS A 59 -0.65 16.39 -13.22
N ALA A 60 -1.81 17.01 -13.04
CA ALA A 60 -3.10 16.34 -12.91
C ALA A 60 -3.88 16.45 -14.22
N PHE A 61 -4.70 15.45 -14.51
CA PHE A 61 -5.46 15.32 -15.75
C PHE A 61 -6.87 14.79 -15.45
N GLY A 62 -7.86 15.31 -16.16
CA GLY A 62 -9.24 14.81 -16.07
C GLY A 62 -9.90 15.07 -14.72
N HIS A 63 -10.91 14.25 -14.41
CA HIS A 63 -11.85 14.44 -13.30
C HIS A 63 -11.93 13.17 -12.44
N TYR A 64 -12.68 13.25 -11.34
CA TYR A 64 -12.88 12.13 -10.42
C TYR A 64 -13.78 11.04 -11.00
N THR A 65 -14.71 11.40 -11.87
CA THR A 65 -15.63 10.54 -12.61
C THR A 65 -15.85 11.12 -14.02
N TYR A 66 -16.62 10.42 -14.88
CA TYR A 66 -17.04 10.96 -16.18
C TYR A 66 -18.33 11.79 -16.14
N ASP A 67 -18.90 12.01 -14.95
CA ASP A 67 -20.13 12.78 -14.80
C ASP A 67 -19.90 14.25 -15.15
N SER A 68 -20.94 14.93 -15.65
CA SER A 68 -20.83 16.31 -16.12
C SER A 68 -20.50 17.33 -15.02
N ASP A 69 -20.84 17.01 -13.77
CA ASP A 69 -20.57 17.81 -12.57
C ASP A 69 -19.37 17.28 -11.76
N SER A 70 -18.59 16.36 -12.34
CA SER A 70 -17.46 15.75 -11.67
C SER A 70 -16.37 16.77 -11.34
N LYS A 71 -15.72 16.56 -10.18
CA LYS A 71 -14.64 17.42 -9.72
C LYS A 71 -13.36 17.18 -10.54
N GLU A 72 -12.68 18.25 -10.94
CA GLU A 72 -11.35 18.17 -11.54
C GLU A 72 -10.32 17.55 -10.57
N THR A 73 -9.46 16.70 -11.11
CA THR A 73 -8.28 16.24 -10.38
C THR A 73 -7.30 17.39 -10.19
N ASN A 74 -6.55 17.33 -9.10
CA ASN A 74 -5.37 18.18 -8.88
C ASN A 74 -4.25 17.34 -8.27
N ILE A 75 -3.03 17.90 -8.25
CA ILE A 75 -1.83 17.22 -7.77
C ILE A 75 -1.89 16.74 -6.32
N ASN A 76 -2.84 17.25 -5.52
CA ASN A 76 -3.06 16.85 -4.12
C ASN A 76 -4.23 15.86 -3.99
N SER A 77 -4.78 15.33 -5.09
CA SER A 77 -5.85 14.33 -5.01
C SER A 77 -5.33 13.04 -4.39
N ILE A 78 -6.09 12.51 -3.44
CA ILE A 78 -5.79 11.25 -2.75
C ILE A 78 -6.46 10.12 -3.53
N TYR A 79 -5.75 9.02 -3.72
CA TYR A 79 -6.24 7.82 -4.40
C TYR A 79 -6.10 6.61 -3.47
N ASP A 80 -7.04 5.66 -3.57
CA ASP A 80 -6.86 4.33 -2.99
C ASP A 80 -5.69 3.64 -3.72
N LEU A 81 -4.74 3.11 -2.95
CA LEU A 81 -3.51 2.50 -3.46
C LEU A 81 -3.67 1.01 -3.76
N ALA A 82 -4.80 0.39 -3.38
CA ALA A 82 -5.08 -1.01 -3.63
C ALA A 82 -3.89 -1.89 -3.21
N SER A 83 -3.46 -2.80 -4.10
CA SER A 83 -2.34 -3.71 -3.85
C SER A 83 -0.96 -3.05 -3.73
N LEU A 84 -0.79 -1.76 -4.08
CA LEU A 84 0.47 -1.06 -3.77
C LEU A 84 0.71 -0.96 -2.25
N THR A 85 -0.36 -1.06 -1.45
CA THR A 85 -0.30 -1.16 0.02
C THR A 85 0.62 -2.29 0.48
N LYS A 86 0.66 -3.43 -0.24
CA LYS A 86 1.52 -4.56 0.13
C LYS A 86 3.01 -4.20 0.08
N VAL A 87 3.40 -3.38 -0.90
CA VAL A 87 4.80 -2.96 -1.07
C VAL A 87 5.11 -1.79 -0.14
N ILE A 88 4.27 -0.76 -0.15
CA ILE A 88 4.49 0.48 0.61
C ILE A 88 4.42 0.24 2.12
N ALA A 89 3.41 -0.51 2.56
CA ALA A 89 3.15 -0.77 3.97
C ALA A 89 3.65 -2.14 4.41
N THR A 90 3.05 -3.25 3.98
CA THR A 90 3.27 -4.57 4.60
C THR A 90 4.68 -5.10 4.43
N THR A 91 5.26 -5.01 3.24
CA THR A 91 6.64 -5.44 2.98
C THR A 91 7.63 -4.55 3.71
N THR A 92 7.47 -3.23 3.65
CA THR A 92 8.31 -2.29 4.40
C THR A 92 8.25 -2.54 5.90
N ALA A 93 7.05 -2.73 6.45
CA ALA A 93 6.83 -3.03 7.86
C ALA A 93 7.49 -4.35 8.27
N ALA A 94 7.37 -5.40 7.43
CA ALA A 94 8.05 -6.66 7.67
C ALA A 94 9.58 -6.50 7.69
N MET A 95 10.16 -5.71 6.78
CA MET A 95 11.60 -5.43 6.76
C MET A 95 12.05 -4.64 7.99
N ILE A 96 11.24 -3.68 8.46
CA ILE A 96 11.49 -2.96 9.73
C ILE A 96 11.46 -3.94 10.92
N CYS A 97 10.52 -4.89 10.95
CA CYS A 97 10.48 -5.92 12.00
C CYS A 97 11.73 -6.81 12.00
N ILE A 98 12.25 -7.18 10.82
CA ILE A 98 13.49 -7.96 10.67
C ILE A 98 14.70 -7.16 11.16
N ASP A 99 14.81 -5.89 10.75
CA ASP A 99 15.90 -4.99 11.18
C ASP A 99 15.91 -4.79 12.70
N ARG A 100 14.72 -4.76 13.31
CA ARG A 100 14.52 -4.69 14.77
C ARG A 100 14.60 -6.04 15.49
N HIS A 101 14.95 -7.12 14.79
CA HIS A 101 15.03 -8.48 15.33
C HIS A 101 13.73 -8.98 16.00
N LEU A 102 12.57 -8.53 15.52
CA LEU A 102 11.27 -8.99 16.04
C LEU A 102 10.87 -10.37 15.48
N PHE A 103 11.31 -10.70 14.27
CA PHE A 103 11.28 -12.03 13.67
C PHE A 103 12.32 -12.13 12.55
N ASN A 104 12.58 -13.34 12.06
CA ASN A 104 13.41 -13.62 10.89
C ASN A 104 12.58 -14.22 9.74
N LEU A 105 13.16 -14.24 8.55
CA LEU A 105 12.54 -14.80 7.34
C LEU A 105 12.21 -16.30 7.44
N GLU A 106 12.97 -17.05 8.24
CA GLU A 106 12.84 -18.51 8.40
C GLU A 106 11.92 -18.92 9.55
N ASP A 107 11.53 -17.97 10.41
CA ASP A 107 10.63 -18.23 11.52
C ASP A 107 9.28 -18.71 11.00
N LYS A 108 8.65 -19.65 11.71
CA LYS A 108 7.39 -20.25 11.25
C LYS A 108 6.24 -19.33 11.56
N VAL A 109 5.26 -19.27 10.66
CA VAL A 109 4.01 -18.52 10.89
C VAL A 109 3.31 -19.00 12.16
N SER A 110 3.36 -20.31 12.42
CA SER A 110 2.81 -20.94 13.62
C SER A 110 3.45 -20.49 14.93
N ASP A 111 4.67 -19.97 14.90
CA ASP A 111 5.35 -19.46 16.10
C ASP A 111 4.69 -18.17 16.60
N PHE A 112 4.03 -17.43 15.71
CA PHE A 112 3.34 -16.17 16.01
C PHE A 112 1.81 -16.32 16.07
N ILE A 113 1.26 -17.21 15.25
CA ILE A 113 -0.18 -17.47 15.11
C ILE A 113 -0.42 -18.98 15.28
N PRO A 114 -0.59 -19.48 16.52
CA PRO A 114 -0.77 -20.91 16.79
C PRO A 114 -1.97 -21.54 16.06
N GLU A 115 -3.03 -20.76 15.83
CA GLU A 115 -4.24 -21.16 15.12
C GLU A 115 -4.00 -21.43 13.63
N PHE A 116 -2.83 -21.07 13.09
CA PHE A 116 -2.44 -21.29 11.70
C PHE A 116 -2.02 -22.74 11.41
N THR A 117 -1.85 -23.57 12.43
CA THR A 117 -1.32 -24.94 12.32
C THR A 117 -2.21 -26.02 11.67
N PRO A 118 -3.54 -25.88 11.52
CA PRO A 118 -4.33 -26.90 10.82
C PRO A 118 -3.82 -27.16 9.39
N ASN A 119 -3.94 -28.39 8.90
CA ASN A 119 -3.79 -28.76 7.47
C ASN A 119 -2.37 -28.64 6.87
N ASN A 120 -1.34 -29.18 7.54
CA ASN A 120 0.05 -29.27 7.04
C ASN A 120 0.75 -27.92 6.80
N LYS A 121 0.45 -26.93 7.65
CA LYS A 121 0.96 -25.55 7.52
C LYS A 121 2.11 -25.22 8.47
N GLU A 122 2.54 -26.17 9.30
CA GLU A 122 3.58 -26.00 10.33
C GLU A 122 4.94 -25.56 9.78
N ASN A 123 5.20 -25.81 8.50
CA ASN A 123 6.48 -25.50 7.89
C ASN A 123 6.52 -24.16 7.12
N ILE A 124 5.38 -23.47 6.99
CA ILE A 124 5.30 -22.17 6.30
C ILE A 124 6.08 -21.14 7.13
N ALA A 125 7.10 -20.57 6.51
CA ALA A 125 7.92 -19.51 7.11
C ALA A 125 7.44 -18.12 6.67
N VAL A 126 7.85 -17.08 7.40
CA VAL A 126 7.53 -15.67 7.06
C VAL A 126 7.90 -15.33 5.61
N LYS A 127 9.06 -15.80 5.12
CA LYS A 127 9.47 -15.59 3.72
C LYS A 127 8.47 -16.12 2.71
N ASN A 128 7.73 -17.18 3.05
CA ASN A 128 6.78 -17.78 2.12
C ASN A 128 5.55 -16.88 1.89
N LEU A 129 5.17 -16.09 2.90
CA LEU A 129 4.12 -15.08 2.78
C LEU A 129 4.59 -13.93 1.88
N LEU A 130 5.81 -13.43 2.10
CA LEU A 130 6.43 -12.36 1.30
C LEU A 130 6.64 -12.75 -0.17
N LEU A 131 7.04 -13.99 -0.42
CA LEU A 131 7.29 -14.52 -1.76
C LEU A 131 6.03 -15.02 -2.47
N HIS A 132 4.86 -14.92 -1.84
CA HIS A 132 3.60 -15.46 -2.37
C HIS A 132 3.71 -16.95 -2.79
N ASN A 133 4.38 -17.76 -1.98
CA ASN A 133 4.57 -19.20 -2.25
C ASN A 133 4.21 -20.08 -1.04
N SER A 134 3.35 -19.59 -0.15
CA SER A 134 2.91 -20.29 1.05
C SER A 134 2.07 -21.54 0.76
N GLY A 135 1.38 -21.59 -0.39
CA GLY A 135 0.35 -22.59 -0.66
C GLY A 135 -1.06 -22.13 -0.29
N LEU A 136 -1.21 -20.99 0.40
CA LEU A 136 -2.53 -20.44 0.74
C LEU A 136 -3.30 -20.05 -0.53
N PRO A 137 -4.65 -20.15 -0.51
CA PRO A 137 -5.48 -19.63 -1.58
C PRO A 137 -5.14 -18.18 -1.93
N ALA A 138 -5.23 -17.85 -3.21
CA ALA A 138 -4.98 -16.49 -3.68
C ALA A 138 -5.94 -15.49 -3.02
N TRP A 139 -7.22 -15.88 -2.96
CA TRP A 139 -8.33 -15.06 -2.51
C TRP A 139 -9.52 -15.94 -2.12
N LYS A 140 -10.38 -15.45 -1.21
CA LYS A 140 -11.66 -16.08 -0.86
C LYS A 140 -12.74 -15.01 -0.72
N LYS A 141 -13.99 -15.39 -0.99
CA LYS A 141 -15.14 -14.54 -0.75
C LYS A 141 -15.55 -14.62 0.72
N PHE A 142 -15.48 -13.49 1.43
CA PHE A 142 -15.90 -13.40 2.84
C PHE A 142 -17.18 -12.58 3.06
N TRP A 143 -17.49 -11.62 2.20
CA TRP A 143 -18.68 -10.77 2.37
C TRP A 143 -19.97 -11.56 2.14
N GLY A 144 -20.96 -11.31 3.00
CA GLY A 144 -22.20 -12.08 3.04
C GLY A 144 -22.05 -13.52 3.55
N VAL A 145 -20.86 -13.89 4.01
CA VAL A 145 -20.56 -15.18 4.66
C VAL A 145 -20.24 -14.97 6.14
N TYR A 146 -19.39 -13.97 6.43
CA TYR A 146 -18.99 -13.62 7.79
C TYR A 146 -19.28 -12.14 8.08
N ASP A 147 -19.63 -11.87 9.33
CA ASP A 147 -19.89 -10.51 9.81
C ASP A 147 -18.75 -9.98 10.69
N ARG A 148 -17.89 -10.86 11.22
CA ARG A 148 -16.87 -10.51 12.21
C ARG A 148 -15.45 -10.77 11.70
N PRO A 149 -14.49 -9.84 11.88
CA PRO A 149 -13.10 -10.00 11.45
C PRO A 149 -12.44 -11.30 11.94
N GLU A 150 -12.79 -11.75 13.13
CA GLU A 150 -12.22 -12.92 13.80
C GLU A 150 -12.61 -14.21 13.09
N GLU A 151 -13.82 -14.27 12.52
CA GLU A 151 -14.30 -15.42 11.74
C GLU A 151 -13.56 -15.51 10.40
N ILE A 152 -13.30 -14.36 9.78
CA ILE A 152 -12.51 -14.25 8.54
C ILE A 152 -11.07 -14.70 8.78
N LEU A 153 -10.43 -14.17 9.83
CA LEU A 153 -9.06 -14.57 10.19
C LEU A 153 -8.98 -16.05 10.53
N SER A 154 -9.95 -16.58 11.28
CA SER A 154 -10.03 -18.01 11.57
C SER A 154 -10.11 -18.82 10.28
N ASP A 155 -10.98 -18.44 9.33
CA ASP A 155 -11.13 -19.15 8.06
C ASP A 155 -9.87 -19.07 7.18
N ILE A 156 -9.14 -17.95 7.21
CA ILE A 156 -7.82 -17.82 6.58
C ILE A 156 -6.83 -18.79 7.24
N TYR A 157 -6.75 -18.79 8.57
CA TYR A 157 -5.81 -19.61 9.33
C TYR A 157 -6.13 -21.10 9.29
N THR A 158 -7.35 -21.49 8.97
CA THR A 158 -7.73 -22.90 8.80
C THR A 158 -7.80 -23.33 7.32
N SER A 159 -7.61 -22.42 6.37
CA SER A 159 -7.68 -22.75 4.94
C SER A 159 -6.66 -23.83 4.55
N GLU A 160 -7.10 -24.79 3.75
CA GLU A 160 -6.23 -25.81 3.16
C GLU A 160 -5.27 -25.18 2.14
N LEU A 161 -4.12 -25.83 1.95
CA LEU A 161 -3.17 -25.42 0.93
C LEU A 161 -3.62 -25.92 -0.45
N GLU A 162 -3.59 -25.04 -1.46
CA GLU A 162 -3.87 -25.41 -2.85
C GLU A 162 -2.68 -26.09 -3.54
N TYR A 163 -1.48 -25.90 -2.97
CA TYR A 163 -0.23 -26.47 -3.45
C TYR A 163 0.80 -26.52 -2.32
N SER A 164 1.82 -27.37 -2.48
CA SER A 164 2.90 -27.48 -1.49
C SER A 164 3.72 -26.19 -1.41
N THR A 165 3.96 -25.71 -0.19
CA THR A 165 4.75 -24.51 0.10
C THR A 165 6.09 -24.50 -0.65
N GLY A 166 6.43 -23.38 -1.27
CA GLY A 166 7.67 -23.16 -2.00
C GLY A 166 7.72 -23.76 -3.42
N THR A 167 6.74 -24.56 -3.83
CA THR A 167 6.77 -25.21 -5.17
C THR A 167 6.25 -24.31 -6.30
N LYS A 168 5.43 -23.31 -5.98
CA LYS A 168 4.85 -22.35 -6.93
C LYS A 168 4.77 -20.97 -6.30
N THR A 169 4.74 -19.93 -7.12
CA THR A 169 4.43 -18.56 -6.68
C THR A 169 3.05 -18.20 -7.21
N PHE A 170 2.09 -18.02 -6.31
CA PHE A 170 0.76 -17.53 -6.63
C PHE A 170 0.41 -16.37 -5.71
N TYR A 171 0.15 -15.21 -6.31
CA TYR A 171 -0.23 -14.00 -5.62
C TYR A 171 -1.42 -14.25 -4.70
N SER A 172 -1.24 -13.98 -3.41
CA SER A 172 -2.19 -14.33 -2.34
C SER A 172 -2.36 -13.19 -1.37
N ASP A 173 -3.59 -12.70 -1.27
CA ASP A 173 -4.00 -11.70 -0.29
C ASP A 173 -4.02 -12.31 1.11
N LEU A 174 -4.45 -13.57 1.23
CA LEU A 174 -4.52 -14.28 2.50
C LEU A 174 -3.15 -14.39 3.19
N GLY A 175 -2.09 -14.62 2.40
CA GLY A 175 -0.72 -14.64 2.90
C GLY A 175 -0.25 -13.28 3.43
N ILE A 176 -0.63 -12.19 2.77
CA ILE A 176 -0.23 -10.83 3.16
C ILE A 176 -1.03 -10.35 4.38
N ILE A 177 -2.32 -10.68 4.45
CA ILE A 177 -3.15 -10.44 5.64
C ILE A 177 -2.53 -11.15 6.85
N THR A 178 -2.14 -12.43 6.67
CA THR A 178 -1.47 -13.20 7.73
C THR A 178 -0.17 -12.52 8.18
N LEU A 179 0.63 -11.99 7.25
CA LEU A 179 1.86 -11.26 7.57
C LEU A 179 1.58 -9.96 8.35
N ALA A 180 0.56 -9.19 7.99
CA ALA A 180 0.15 -8.01 8.74
C ALA A 180 -0.22 -8.39 10.19
N LYS A 181 -0.90 -9.52 10.40
CA LYS A 181 -1.24 -10.01 11.76
C LYS A 181 -0.03 -10.48 12.56
N ILE A 182 0.99 -11.06 11.91
CA ILE A 182 2.28 -11.33 12.57
C ILE A 182 2.92 -10.00 13.04
N ILE A 183 2.92 -8.96 12.20
CA ILE A 183 3.47 -7.65 12.54
C ILE A 183 2.74 -7.03 13.74
N GLU A 184 1.41 -7.08 13.78
CA GLU A 184 0.63 -6.64 14.94
C GLU A 184 1.02 -7.41 16.21
N LYS A 185 1.13 -8.74 16.10
CA LYS A 185 1.47 -9.63 17.20
C LYS A 185 2.84 -9.31 17.81
N VAL A 186 3.87 -9.16 16.99
CA VAL A 186 5.25 -8.95 17.47
C VAL A 186 5.53 -7.51 17.89
N SER A 187 4.80 -6.54 17.34
CA SER A 187 4.97 -5.12 17.68
C SER A 187 4.09 -4.64 18.83
N GLY A 188 2.99 -5.35 19.12
CA GLY A 188 1.98 -4.93 20.09
C GLY A 188 1.17 -3.71 19.66
N LYS A 189 1.22 -3.33 18.39
CA LYS A 189 0.51 -2.18 17.80
C LYS A 189 -0.49 -2.67 16.76
N SER A 190 -1.51 -1.85 16.48
CA SER A 190 -2.31 -2.06 15.27
C SER A 190 -1.41 -1.87 14.03
N PHE A 191 -1.73 -2.56 12.93
CA PHE A 191 -0.92 -2.49 11.72
C PHE A 191 -0.88 -1.07 11.15
N SER A 192 -2.01 -0.36 11.22
CA SER A 192 -2.12 1.05 10.83
C SER A 192 -1.21 1.96 11.67
N ASP A 193 -1.20 1.81 13.00
CA ASP A 193 -0.34 2.62 13.88
C ASP A 193 1.13 2.30 13.67
N PHE A 194 1.48 1.01 13.48
CA PHE A 194 2.84 0.61 13.18
C PHE A 194 3.33 1.26 11.88
N CYS A 195 2.54 1.23 10.81
CA CYS A 195 2.89 1.86 9.54
C CYS A 195 2.96 3.39 9.66
N LYS A 196 2.03 4.00 10.39
CA LYS A 196 2.01 5.45 10.60
C LYS A 196 3.28 5.93 11.31
N GLU A 197 3.66 5.28 12.41
CA GLU A 197 4.82 5.68 13.21
C GLU A 197 6.15 5.24 12.59
N GLY A 198 6.19 4.06 11.97
CA GLY A 198 7.41 3.45 11.45
C GLY A 198 7.74 3.85 10.02
N ILE A 199 6.76 4.29 9.23
CA ILE A 199 6.90 4.53 7.79
C ILE A 199 6.41 5.93 7.44
N PHE A 200 5.14 6.25 7.69
CA PHE A 200 4.54 7.46 7.13
C PHE A 200 5.06 8.75 7.77
N ILE A 201 5.16 8.80 9.10
CA ILE A 201 5.69 9.97 9.80
C ILE A 201 7.19 10.20 9.48
N PRO A 202 8.08 9.18 9.58
CA PRO A 202 9.50 9.36 9.28
C PRO A 202 9.81 9.74 7.83
N LEU A 203 8.95 9.34 6.88
CA LEU A 203 9.10 9.65 5.46
C LEU A 203 8.26 10.86 5.01
N GLU A 204 7.66 11.60 5.96
CA GLU A 204 6.84 12.79 5.69
C GLU A 204 5.65 12.52 4.74
N MET A 205 5.10 11.30 4.78
CA MET A 205 3.94 10.88 3.97
C MET A 205 2.62 11.38 4.58
N SER A 206 2.47 12.70 4.69
CA SER A 206 1.37 13.35 5.41
C SER A 206 -0.02 13.16 4.80
N ASP A 207 -0.12 12.62 3.58
CA ASP A 207 -1.39 12.35 2.88
C ASP A 207 -1.64 10.84 2.66
N THR A 208 -1.03 9.96 3.47
CA THR A 208 -1.20 8.49 3.38
C THR A 208 -1.90 7.91 4.62
N TYR A 209 -2.98 7.14 4.39
CA TYR A 209 -3.88 6.63 5.44
C TYR A 209 -4.50 5.29 5.04
N PHE A 210 -4.81 4.42 6.00
CA PHE A 210 -5.65 3.22 5.77
C PHE A 210 -7.15 3.52 5.78
N ASN A 211 -7.58 4.56 6.51
CA ASN A 211 -8.97 5.02 6.58
C ASN A 211 -8.95 6.55 6.73
N PRO A 212 -8.89 7.32 5.63
CA PRO A 212 -8.84 8.78 5.72
C PRO A 212 -10.12 9.33 6.38
N SER A 213 -9.99 10.43 7.12
CA SER A 213 -11.15 11.05 7.77
C SER A 213 -12.14 11.63 6.74
N ASP A 214 -13.41 11.78 7.14
CA ASP A 214 -14.44 12.38 6.28
C ASP A 214 -14.05 13.77 5.75
N SER A 215 -13.27 14.52 6.54
CA SER A 215 -12.75 15.83 6.15
C SER A 215 -11.78 15.79 4.97
N LEU A 216 -11.28 14.62 4.57
CA LEU A 216 -10.39 14.45 3.41
C LEU A 216 -11.13 13.98 2.16
N LYS A 217 -12.36 13.45 2.29
CA LYS A 217 -13.12 12.89 1.16
C LYS A 217 -13.31 13.88 0.01
N TYR A 218 -13.39 15.18 0.29
CA TYR A 218 -13.51 16.21 -0.75
C TYR A 218 -12.33 16.24 -1.74
N ARG A 219 -11.15 15.75 -1.35
CA ARG A 219 -9.95 15.62 -2.21
C ARG A 219 -9.56 14.17 -2.45
N THR A 220 -10.45 13.22 -2.20
CA THR A 220 -10.23 11.79 -2.49
C THR A 220 -11.00 11.41 -3.74
N ALA A 221 -10.30 10.85 -4.73
CA ALA A 221 -10.91 10.31 -5.92
C ALA A 221 -11.76 9.07 -5.57
N PRO A 222 -12.94 8.88 -6.17
CA PRO A 222 -13.70 7.64 -6.05
C PRO A 222 -12.91 6.44 -6.56
N THR A 223 -12.95 5.33 -5.83
CA THR A 223 -12.20 4.12 -6.20
C THR A 223 -13.03 3.17 -7.06
N GLU A 224 -14.27 2.92 -6.67
CA GLU A 224 -15.13 1.93 -7.32
C GLU A 224 -16.61 2.28 -7.15
N GLN A 225 -17.40 2.06 -8.20
CA GLN A 225 -18.86 1.97 -8.10
C GLN A 225 -19.22 0.52 -7.77
N ASP A 226 -19.31 0.19 -6.48
CA ASP A 226 -19.68 -1.16 -6.02
C ASP A 226 -21.17 -1.39 -6.30
N ASN A 227 -21.46 -2.25 -7.26
CA ASN A 227 -22.82 -2.55 -7.71
C ASN A 227 -23.36 -3.89 -7.20
N TYR A 228 -22.64 -4.63 -6.35
CA TYR A 228 -23.04 -5.97 -5.93
C TYR A 228 -23.17 -6.13 -4.41
N TRP A 229 -22.31 -5.50 -3.62
CA TRP A 229 -22.34 -5.63 -2.16
C TRP A 229 -22.76 -4.33 -1.48
N ARG A 230 -21.97 -3.25 -1.60
CA ARG A 230 -22.26 -1.97 -0.93
C ARG A 230 -23.23 -1.08 -1.71
N LYS A 231 -23.45 -1.36 -3.00
CA LYS A 231 -24.45 -0.68 -3.87
C LYS A 231 -24.27 0.84 -3.94
N ARG A 232 -23.03 1.34 -3.94
CA ARG A 232 -22.71 2.77 -3.97
C ARG A 232 -21.29 3.04 -4.49
N LEU A 233 -21.05 4.30 -4.85
CA LEU A 233 -19.72 4.82 -5.13
C LEU A 233 -18.91 4.88 -3.83
N LEU A 234 -17.69 4.34 -3.86
CA LEU A 234 -16.76 4.31 -2.73
C LEU A 234 -15.78 5.48 -2.82
N ILE A 235 -15.69 6.26 -1.74
CA ILE A 235 -14.83 7.45 -1.65
C ILE A 235 -14.19 7.48 -0.26
N GLY A 236 -12.85 7.42 -0.20
CA GLY A 236 -12.11 7.41 1.07
C GLY A 236 -12.32 6.15 1.89
N GLU A 237 -12.65 5.04 1.23
CA GLU A 237 -12.86 3.73 1.82
C GLU A 237 -12.19 2.70 0.90
N VAL A 238 -11.61 1.65 1.49
CA VAL A 238 -10.99 0.59 0.69
C VAL A 238 -12.05 -0.13 -0.16
N HIS A 239 -11.75 -0.32 -1.45
CA HIS A 239 -12.65 -1.04 -2.36
C HIS A 239 -12.69 -2.54 -2.05
N ASP A 240 -11.52 -3.17 -1.81
CA ASP A 240 -11.40 -4.59 -1.48
C ASP A 240 -12.28 -4.98 -0.29
N GLU A 241 -13.07 -6.03 -0.49
CA GLU A 241 -14.08 -6.43 0.47
C GLU A 241 -13.48 -7.07 1.72
N THR A 242 -12.42 -7.86 1.55
CA THR A 242 -11.74 -8.53 2.66
C THR A 242 -11.10 -7.49 3.57
N ALA A 243 -10.38 -6.53 2.98
CA ALA A 243 -9.79 -5.42 3.70
C ALA A 243 -10.83 -4.60 4.46
N SER A 244 -11.96 -4.30 3.81
CA SER A 244 -13.06 -3.58 4.44
C SER A 244 -13.67 -4.33 5.62
N LEU A 245 -13.87 -5.65 5.50
CA LEU A 245 -14.34 -6.49 6.60
C LEU A 245 -13.30 -6.62 7.72
N LEU A 246 -12.02 -6.41 7.42
CA LEU A 246 -10.92 -6.35 8.39
C LEU A 246 -10.65 -4.90 8.86
N ASN A 247 -11.69 -4.07 8.94
CA ASN A 247 -11.67 -2.68 9.40
C ASN A 247 -10.85 -1.71 8.51
N GLY A 248 -10.70 -2.02 7.23
CA GLY A 248 -9.97 -1.19 6.25
C GLY A 248 -8.46 -1.30 6.34
N VAL A 249 -7.92 -2.27 7.09
CA VAL A 249 -6.48 -2.42 7.35
C VAL A 249 -6.06 -3.88 7.11
N ALA A 250 -5.66 -4.19 5.87
CA ALA A 250 -5.31 -5.55 5.44
C ALA A 250 -4.28 -5.56 4.31
#